data_AF-A0A357XXT0-F1
#
_entry.id   AF-A0A357XXT0-F1
#
_cell.length_a   1.000
_cell.length_b   1.000
_cell.length_c   1.000
_cell.angle_alpha   90.00
_cell.angle_beta   90.00
_cell.angle_gamma   90.00
#
_symmetry.space_group_name_H-M   'P 1'
#
loop_
_entity.id
_entity.type
_entity.pdbx_description
1 polymer ?
#
loop_
_entity_poly.entity_id
_entity_poly.type
_entity_poly.pdbx_seq_one_letter_code
_entity_poly.pdbx_strand_id
1 'polypeptide(L)'
;MGLCRRHLGSLPPTESGRGGYDCIRNIADIIFHDFALDSVNGWIILLEFNSRCLPPWSVDALRHMMEQAMENPPKGRRRGLLRDRFLKEIDEDFYVPKNNEERTNDELENQ
;
A
#
# COMPACT_ATOMS: atom_id res chain seq x y z
N MET A 1 2.82 6.83 2.45
CA MET A 1 3.44 6.00 3.50
C MET A 1 2.42 5.35 4.45
N GLY A 2 1.47 6.09 5.03
CA GLY A 2 0.53 5.56 6.05
C GLY A 2 -0.37 4.40 5.61
N LEU A 3 -0.84 4.38 4.36
CA LEU A 3 -1.68 3.29 3.83
C LEU A 3 -0.94 1.96 3.74
N CYS A 4 0.32 1.99 3.33
CA CYS A 4 1.16 0.81 3.27
C CYS A 4 1.37 0.21 4.66
N ARG A 5 1.73 1.04 5.66
CA ARG A 5 1.84 0.59 7.06
C ARG A 5 0.56 -0.06 7.58
N ARG A 6 -0.60 0.57 7.35
CA ARG A 6 -1.90 0.03 7.75
C ARG A 6 -2.17 -1.33 7.11
N HIS A 7 -1.93 -1.46 5.80
CA HIS A 7 -2.12 -2.71 5.08
C HIS A 7 -1.22 -3.81 5.64
N LEU A 8 0.09 -3.55 5.79
CA LEU A 8 1.02 -4.53 6.38
C LEU A 8 0.74 -4.82 7.86
N GLY A 9 0.11 -3.90 8.58
CA GLY A 9 -0.42 -4.10 9.93
C GLY A 9 -1.41 -5.26 10.00
N SER A 10 -2.25 -5.42 8.97
CA SER A 10 -3.23 -6.52 8.89
C SER A 10 -2.65 -7.87 8.46
N LEU A 11 -1.44 -7.90 7.90
CA LEU A 11 -0.79 -9.14 7.48
C LEU A 11 -0.13 -9.85 8.68
N PRO A 12 -0.16 -11.19 8.74
CA PRO A 12 0.57 -11.94 9.75
C PRO A 12 2.09 -11.71 9.62
N PRO A 13 2.85 -11.71 10.72
CA PRO A 13 4.31 -11.68 10.65
C PRO A 13 4.84 -12.92 9.93
N THR A 14 5.99 -12.80 9.29
CA THR A 14 6.60 -13.93 8.57
C THR A 14 7.55 -14.68 9.48
N GLU A 15 7.44 -16.01 9.52
CA GLU A 15 8.47 -16.86 10.11
C GLU A 15 9.61 -17.02 9.11
N SER A 16 10.86 -16.87 9.53
CA SER A 16 12.01 -16.99 8.63
C SER A 16 12.38 -18.46 8.28
N GLY A 17 11.48 -19.41 8.56
CA GLY A 17 11.61 -20.85 8.30
C GLY A 17 11.31 -21.25 6.85
N ARG A 18 10.89 -22.50 6.61
CA ARG A 18 10.54 -22.96 5.25
C ARG A 18 9.33 -22.20 4.72
N GLY A 19 9.53 -21.45 3.64
CA GLY A 19 8.53 -20.56 3.02
C GLY A 19 8.64 -19.10 3.45
N GLY A 20 9.48 -18.78 4.44
CA GLY A 20 9.66 -17.40 4.92
C GLY A 20 10.24 -16.46 3.87
N TYR A 21 11.14 -16.97 3.02
CA TYR A 21 11.76 -16.19 1.94
C TYR A 21 10.70 -15.64 0.98
N ASP A 22 9.78 -16.48 0.51
CA ASP A 22 8.73 -16.07 -0.41
C ASP A 22 7.76 -15.08 0.24
N CYS A 23 7.47 -15.28 1.52
CA CYS A 23 6.65 -14.35 2.28
C CYS A 23 7.31 -12.97 2.39
N ILE A 24 8.55 -12.87 2.88
CA ILE A 24 9.23 -11.57 3.04
C ILE A 24 9.50 -10.92 1.68
N ARG A 25 9.76 -11.72 0.64
CA ARG A 25 9.89 -11.24 -0.74
C ARG A 25 8.58 -10.63 -1.23
N ASN A 26 7.43 -11.27 -1.00
CA ASN A 26 6.13 -10.72 -1.35
C ASN A 26 5.80 -9.45 -0.54
N ILE A 27 6.24 -9.35 0.72
CA ILE A 27 6.13 -8.09 1.49
C ILE A 27 6.94 -6.97 0.83
N ALA A 28 8.16 -7.25 0.36
CA ALA A 28 8.95 -6.28 -0.38
C ALA A 28 8.25 -5.87 -1.70
N ASP A 29 7.65 -6.81 -2.44
CA ASP A 29 6.85 -6.48 -3.64
C ASP A 29 5.67 -5.56 -3.32
N ILE A 30 4.96 -5.83 -2.23
CA ILE A 30 3.84 -4.99 -1.80
C ILE A 30 4.32 -3.56 -1.55
N ILE A 31 5.44 -3.38 -0.86
CA ILE A 31 5.99 -2.06 -0.50
C ILE A 31 6.47 -1.31 -1.75
N PHE A 32 7.39 -1.90 -2.52
CA PHE A 32 8.15 -1.19 -3.55
C PHE A 32 7.46 -1.20 -4.92
N HIS A 33 6.58 -2.19 -5.19
CA HIS A 33 5.86 -2.28 -6.45
C HIS A 33 4.39 -1.93 -6.31
N ASP A 34 3.65 -2.62 -5.43
CA ASP A 34 2.19 -2.46 -5.35
C ASP A 34 1.78 -1.13 -4.68
N PHE A 35 2.53 -0.65 -3.69
CA PHE A 35 2.41 0.71 -3.16
C PHE A 35 3.33 1.72 -3.87
N ALA A 36 4.28 1.22 -4.68
CA ALA A 36 5.24 2.02 -5.45
C ALA A 36 6.01 3.05 -4.61
N LEU A 37 6.42 2.67 -3.40
CA LEU A 37 7.25 3.52 -2.54
C LEU A 37 8.70 3.57 -3.06
N ASP A 38 9.39 4.66 -2.76
CA ASP A 38 10.83 4.77 -3.01
C ASP A 38 11.64 3.91 -2.03
N SER A 39 12.94 3.76 -2.31
CA SER A 39 13.84 2.95 -1.49
C SER A 39 13.88 3.43 -0.05
N VAL A 40 13.93 4.75 0.20
CA VAL A 40 14.05 5.31 1.55
C VAL A 40 12.79 5.04 2.38
N ASN A 41 11.61 5.41 1.89
CA ASN A 41 10.36 5.23 2.64
C ASN A 41 9.99 3.76 2.74
N GLY A 42 10.19 2.98 1.66
CA GLY A 42 9.91 1.55 1.68
C GLY A 42 10.84 0.79 2.63
N TRP A 43 12.12 1.18 2.72
CA TRP A 43 13.08 0.58 3.65
C TRP A 43 12.67 0.74 5.12
N ILE A 44 12.24 1.95 5.50
CA ILE A 44 11.74 2.21 6.86
C ILE A 44 10.56 1.29 7.20
N ILE A 45 9.61 1.12 6.27
CA ILE A 45 8.44 0.26 6.46
C ILE A 45 8.84 -1.22 6.52
N LEU A 46 9.78 -1.65 5.68
CA LEU A 46 10.25 -3.04 5.66
C LEU A 46 10.95 -3.41 6.98
N LEU A 47 11.76 -2.51 7.55
CA LEU A 47 12.38 -2.70 8.87
C LEU A 47 11.33 -2.75 9.99
N GLU A 48 10.33 -1.87 9.94
CA GLU A 48 9.21 -1.87 10.89
C GLU A 48 8.44 -3.19 10.85
N PHE A 49 8.15 -3.72 9.65
CA PHE A 49 7.53 -5.03 9.50
C PHE A 49 8.43 -6.16 10.03
N ASN A 50 9.74 -6.12 9.72
CA ASN A 50 10.70 -7.13 10.18
C ASN A 50 10.79 -7.23 11.72
N SER A 51 10.54 -6.14 12.44
CA SER A 51 10.52 -6.17 13.92
C SER A 51 9.47 -7.11 14.51
N ARG A 52 8.44 -7.48 13.72
CA ARG A 52 7.38 -8.42 14.08
C ARG A 52 7.70 -9.87 13.66
N CYS A 53 8.71 -10.08 12.82
CA CYS A 53 9.09 -11.39 12.30
C CYS A 53 9.87 -12.20 13.34
N LEU A 54 9.69 -13.53 13.35
CA LEU A 54 10.32 -14.43 14.31
C LEU A 54 10.96 -15.65 13.62
N PRO A 55 12.30 -15.81 13.72
CA PRO A 55 13.25 -14.78 14.12
C PRO A 55 13.29 -13.61 13.11
N PRO A 56 13.77 -12.42 13.51
CA PRO A 56 13.96 -11.30 12.59
C PRO A 56 14.95 -11.66 11.48
N TRP A 57 14.69 -11.16 10.28
CA TRP A 57 15.62 -11.28 9.16
C TRP A 57 16.83 -10.37 9.35
N SER A 58 17.98 -10.78 8.82
CA SER A 58 19.17 -9.94 8.80
C SER A 58 18.98 -8.75 7.86
N VAL A 59 19.72 -7.67 8.14
CA VAL A 59 19.66 -6.43 7.35
C VAL A 59 20.08 -6.69 5.89
N ASP A 60 21.11 -7.50 5.67
CA ASP A 60 21.57 -7.85 4.31
C ASP A 60 20.52 -8.63 3.52
N ALA A 61 19.80 -9.56 4.18
CA ALA A 61 18.72 -10.30 3.55
C ALA A 61 17.58 -9.36 3.14
N LEU A 62 17.17 -8.45 4.03
CA LEU A 62 16.13 -7.46 3.70
C LEU A 62 16.55 -6.53 2.56
N ARG A 63 17.81 -6.11 2.55
CA ARG A 63 18.35 -5.27 1.47
C ARG A 63 18.29 -6.00 0.13
N HIS A 64 18.67 -7.27 0.11
CA HIS A 64 18.54 -8.11 -1.08
C HIS A 64 17.08 -8.24 -1.54
N MET A 65 16.13 -8.40 -0.61
CA MET A 65 14.70 -8.45 -0.95
C MET A 65 14.19 -7.14 -1.55
N MET A 66 14.62 -6.00 -1.01
CA MET A 66 14.29 -4.67 -1.55
C MET A 66 14.85 -4.51 -2.97
N GLU A 67 16.13 -4.80 -3.16
CA GLU A 67 16.79 -4.68 -4.47
C GLU A 67 16.09 -5.60 -5.50
N GLN A 68 15.82 -6.86 -5.14
CA GLN A 68 15.05 -7.80 -5.96
C GLN A 68 13.63 -7.29 -6.28
N ALA A 69 12.94 -6.65 -5.33
CA ALA A 69 11.60 -6.08 -5.56
C ALA A 69 11.62 -4.92 -6.56
N MET A 70 12.66 -4.10 -6.52
CA MET A 70 12.80 -2.94 -7.38
C MET A 70 13.29 -3.32 -8.78
N GLU A 71 14.21 -4.28 -8.89
CA GLU A 71 14.80 -4.73 -10.15
C GLU A 71 13.92 -5.75 -10.88
N ASN A 72 13.35 -6.70 -10.14
CA ASN A 72 12.57 -7.82 -10.66
C ASN A 72 11.16 -7.84 -10.04
N PRO A 73 10.31 -6.84 -10.38
CA PRO A 73 8.95 -6.78 -9.86
C PRO A 73 8.08 -7.94 -10.37
N PRO A 74 7.00 -8.27 -9.64
CA PRO A 74 6.14 -9.41 -9.94
C PRO A 74 5.40 -9.19 -11.26
N LYS A 75 5.43 -10.20 -12.13
CA LYS A 75 4.73 -10.16 -13.42
C LYS A 75 3.21 -10.17 -13.19
N GLY A 76 2.48 -9.42 -14.02
CA GLY A 76 1.02 -9.37 -13.97
C GLY A 76 0.43 -8.48 -12.87
N ARG A 77 1.25 -7.88 -12.00
CA ARG A 77 0.81 -6.84 -11.06
C ARG A 77 1.12 -5.45 -11.61
N ARG A 78 0.12 -4.56 -11.63
CA ARG A 78 0.33 -3.16 -12.02
C ARG A 78 1.09 -2.43 -10.91
N ARG A 79 2.14 -1.68 -11.25
CA ARG A 79 2.82 -0.79 -10.29
C ARG A 79 1.82 0.20 -9.69
N GLY A 80 1.87 0.37 -8.37
CA GLY A 80 0.95 1.26 -7.64
C GLY A 80 -0.48 0.73 -7.48
N LEU A 81 -0.75 -0.53 -7.83
CA LEU A 81 -2.10 -1.12 -7.75
C LEU A 81 -2.74 -0.96 -6.37
N LEU A 82 -2.02 -1.31 -5.29
CA LEU A 82 -2.56 -1.22 -3.94
C LEU A 82 -2.63 0.23 -3.46
N ARG A 83 -1.67 1.08 -3.85
CA ARG A 83 -1.77 2.51 -3.55
C ARG A 83 -3.06 3.10 -4.13
N ASP A 84 -3.32 2.86 -5.41
CA ASP A 84 -4.45 3.46 -6.10
C ASP A 84 -5.79 2.85 -5.63
N ARG A 85 -5.82 1.55 -5.28
CA ARG A 85 -6.98 0.92 -4.66
C ARG A 85 -7.32 1.59 -3.32
N PHE A 86 -6.35 1.71 -2.42
CA PHE A 86 -6.58 2.27 -1.09
C PHE A 86 -6.91 3.78 -1.12
N LEU A 87 -6.40 4.52 -2.11
CA LEU A 87 -6.80 5.92 -2.30
C LEU A 87 -8.28 6.05 -2.70
N LYS A 88 -8.79 5.15 -3.54
CA LYS A 88 -10.21 5.14 -3.92
C LYS A 88 -11.13 4.81 -2.74
N GLU A 89 -10.75 3.83 -1.93
CA GLU A 89 -11.51 3.48 -0.72
C GLU A 89 -11.64 4.69 0.21
N ILE A 90 -10.59 5.49 0.35
CA ILE A 90 -10.62 6.73 1.13
C ILE A 90 -11.48 7.79 0.43
N ASP A 91 -11.26 8.04 -0.85
CA ASP A 91 -12.03 9.07 -1.58
C ASP A 91 -13.54 8.75 -1.60
N GLU A 92 -13.95 7.48 -1.61
CA GLU A 92 -15.35 7.07 -1.48
C GLU A 92 -15.92 7.35 -0.09
N ASP A 93 -15.16 7.10 0.98
CA ASP A 93 -15.56 7.44 2.35
C ASP A 93 -15.64 8.97 2.59
N PHE A 94 -14.89 9.76 1.81
CA PHE A 94 -14.92 11.23 1.82
C PHE A 94 -15.80 11.84 0.73
N TYR A 95 -16.48 11.03 -0.09
CA TYR A 95 -17.38 11.53 -1.13
C TYR A 95 -18.61 12.16 -0.48
N VAL A 96 -18.61 13.50 -0.40
CA VAL A 96 -19.82 14.29 -0.18
C VAL A 96 -20.54 14.38 -1.53
N PRO A 97 -21.76 13.85 -1.69
CA PRO A 97 -22.52 14.06 -2.91
C PRO A 97 -22.65 15.56 -3.15
N LYS A 98 -22.27 16.03 -4.34
CA LYS A 98 -22.65 17.38 -4.78
C LYS A 98 -24.17 17.40 -4.83
N ASN A 99 -24.82 18.00 -3.83
CA ASN A 99 -26.26 18.21 -3.87
C ASN A 99 -26.61 18.96 -5.15
N ASN A 100 -27.51 18.36 -5.94
CA ASN A 100 -28.23 18.99 -7.05
C ASN A 100 -29.11 20.12 -6.50
N GLU A 101 -28.54 21.30 -6.29
CA GLU A 101 -29.31 22.52 -6.05
C GLU A 101 -28.88 23.63 -7.02
N GLU A 102 -29.18 23.40 -8.29
CA GLU A 102 -29.64 24.46 -9.18
C GLU A 102 -31.11 24.16 -9.51
N ARG A 103 -32.01 24.34 -8.53
CA ARG A 103 -33.40 24.67 -8.87
C ARG A 103 -33.40 26.14 -9.23
N THR A 104 -33.65 26.41 -10.51
CA THR A 104 -33.98 27.72 -11.06
C THR A 104 -35.05 28.41 -10.21
N ASN A 105 -34.67 29.49 -9.53
CA ASN A 105 -35.62 30.45 -8.95
C ASN A 105 -36.03 31.44 -10.03
N ASP A 106 -36.82 31.00 -11.02
CA ASP A 106 -37.45 31.89 -12.02
C ASP A 106 -38.99 31.73 -12.11
N GLU A 107 -39.63 31.11 -11.10
CA GLU A 107 -41.10 30.93 -11.06
C GLU A 107 -41.81 31.61 -9.87
N LEU A 108 -41.34 32.77 -9.39
CA LEU A 108 -42.04 33.51 -8.32
C LEU A 108 -42.32 35.01 -8.54
N GLU A 109 -42.17 35.55 -9.76
CA GLU A 109 -42.58 36.95 -10.05
C GLU A 109 -43.55 37.09 -11.24
N ASN A 110 -44.68 36.39 -11.21
CA ASN A 110 -45.89 36.87 -11.89
C ASN A 110 -47.16 36.23 -11.32
N GLN A 111 -47.65 36.79 -10.21
CA GLN A 111 -49.07 36.74 -9.81
C GLN A 111 -49.55 38.15 -9.56
#